data_AF-A0A9X1QNJ0-F1
#
_entry.id   AF-A0A9X1QNJ0-F1
#
_cell.length_a   1.000
_cell.length_b   1.000
_cell.length_c   1.000
_cell.angle_alpha   90.00
_cell.angle_beta   90.00
_cell.angle_gamma   90.00
#
_symmetry.space_group_name_H-M   'P 1'
#
loop_
_entity.id
_entity.type
_entity.pdbx_description
1 polymer ?
#
loop_
_entity_poly.entity_id
_entity_poly.type
_entity_poly.pdbx_seq_one_letter_code
_entity_poly.pdbx_strand_id
1 'polypeptide(L)' 'MADTDTQWFYDLATGEVSQGKTSGWENRMGPYSSEAEAREALATAARRNEEAEAQDREDEDWS' A
#
# COMPACT_ATOMS: atom_id res chain seq x y z
N MET A 1 1.27 -6.33 -22.61
CA MET A 1 1.70 -5.04 -22.05
C MET A 1 1.11 -5.00 -20.67
N ALA A 2 1.88 -4.80 -19.61
CA ALA A 2 1.32 -4.90 -18.26
C ALA A 2 0.41 -3.70 -18.00
N ASP A 3 -0.90 -3.94 -17.95
CA ASP A 3 -1.97 -2.96 -17.72
C ASP A 3 -1.86 -2.19 -16.38
N THR A 4 -0.84 -2.49 -15.59
CA THR A 4 -0.51 -1.84 -14.32
C THR A 4 -0.21 -0.35 -14.43
N ASP A 5 0.14 0.17 -15.62
CA ASP A 5 0.36 1.61 -15.79
C ASP A 5 -0.96 2.42 -15.71
N THR A 6 -2.08 1.79 -16.07
CA THR A 6 -3.43 2.37 -16.00
C THR A 6 -4.15 2.08 -14.69
N GLN A 7 -3.58 1.21 -13.87
CA GLN A 7 -4.14 0.82 -12.59
C GLN A 7 -3.84 1.87 -11.54
N TRP A 8 -4.78 2.05 -10.63
CA TRP A 8 -4.66 3.02 -9.55
C TRP A 8 -4.00 2.37 -8.34
N PHE A 9 -3.09 3.11 -7.73
CA PHE A 9 -2.40 2.71 -6.52
C PHE A 9 -2.53 3.83 -5.49
N TYR A 10 -2.58 3.43 -4.24
CA TYR A 10 -2.55 4.33 -3.11
C TYR A 10 -1.17 4.25 -2.45
N ASP A 11 -0.53 5.38 -2.23
CA ASP A 11 0.71 5.49 -1.46
C ASP A 11 0.37 5.73 0.02
N LEU A 12 0.76 4.80 0.88
CA LEU A 12 0.55 4.89 2.33
C LEU A 12 1.52 5.85 3.03
N ALA A 13 2.68 6.10 2.44
CA ALA A 13 3.68 7.01 2.98
C ALA A 13 3.30 8.49 2.74
N THR A 14 2.75 8.81 1.56
CA THR A 14 2.31 10.18 1.23
C THR A 14 0.81 10.41 1.40
N GLY A 15 0.01 9.34 1.37
CA GLY A 15 -1.44 9.40 1.42
C GLY A 15 -2.10 9.80 0.08
N GLU A 16 -1.36 9.69 -1.02
CA GLU A 16 -1.80 10.11 -2.34
C GLU A 16 -2.22 8.92 -3.22
N VAL A 17 -3.08 9.20 -4.20
CA VAL A 17 -3.49 8.21 -5.20
C VAL A 17 -2.80 8.56 -6.52
N SER A 18 -2.18 7.58 -7.14
CA SER A 18 -1.46 7.72 -8.39
C SER A 18 -1.74 6.55 -9.32
N GLN A 19 -1.64 6.80 -10.63
CA GLN A 19 -1.64 5.72 -11.62
C GLN A 19 -0.25 5.13 -11.74
N GLY A 20 -0.20 3.81 -11.86
CA GLY A 20 1.05 3.09 -11.99
C GLY A 20 1.82 2.96 -10.67
N LYS A 21 2.98 2.31 -10.77
CA LYS A 21 3.81 1.95 -9.62
C LYS A 21 4.73 3.12 -9.26
N THR A 22 4.16 4.23 -8.78
CA THR A 22 4.95 5.41 -8.36
C THR A 22 5.75 5.16 -7.09
N SER A 23 5.28 4.21 -6.28
CA SER A 23 5.74 4.01 -4.92
C SER A 23 6.27 2.59 -4.71
N GLY A 24 7.15 2.45 -3.71
CA GLY A 24 7.69 1.17 -3.29
C GLY A 24 6.56 0.16 -3.02
N TRP A 25 6.80 -1.10 -3.37
CA TRP A 25 5.80 -2.17 -3.23
C TRP A 25 5.32 -2.34 -1.78
N GLU A 26 6.19 -2.04 -0.82
CA GLU A 26 5.98 -2.04 0.62
C GLU A 26 4.95 -1.00 1.09
N ASN A 27 4.90 0.17 0.46
CA ASN A 27 4.04 1.28 0.85
C ASN A 27 2.86 1.50 -0.11
N ARG A 28 2.68 0.64 -1.13
CA ARG A 28 1.57 0.80 -2.09
C ARG A 28 0.46 -0.22 -1.85
N MET A 29 -0.78 0.25 -1.96
CA MET A 29 -1.96 -0.60 -2.03
C MET A 29 -2.59 -0.58 -3.42
N GLY A 30 -3.04 -1.74 -3.88
CA GLY A 30 -3.61 -1.94 -5.22
C GLY A 30 -3.00 -3.14 -5.93
N PRO A 31 -3.35 -3.37 -7.22
CA PRO A 31 -4.00 -2.41 -8.10
C PRO A 31 -5.50 -2.24 -7.87
N TYR A 32 -5.98 -1.00 -8.04
CA TYR A 32 -7.38 -0.62 -8.02
C TYR A 32 -7.88 -0.25 -9.41
N SER A 33 -9.17 -0.48 -9.63
CA SER A 33 -9.81 -0.18 -10.91
C SER A 33 -10.13 1.31 -11.08
N SER A 34 -10.14 2.07 -9.99
CA SER A 34 -10.51 3.49 -9.97
C SER A 34 -9.85 4.24 -8.82
N GLU A 35 -9.67 5.55 -9.00
CA GLU A 35 -9.13 6.44 -7.97
C GLU A 35 -9.96 6.41 -6.68
N ALA A 36 -11.29 6.39 -6.79
CA ALA A 36 -12.19 6.34 -5.65
C ALA A 36 -11.99 5.05 -4.83
N GLU A 37 -11.83 3.91 -5.51
CA GLU A 37 -11.59 2.61 -4.88
C GLU A 37 -10.25 2.58 -4.14
N ALA A 38 -9.22 3.22 -4.72
CA ALA A 38 -7.93 3.41 -4.06
C ALA A 38 -8.01 4.33 -2.84
N ARG A 39 -8.81 5.41 -2.89
CA ARG A 39 -9.05 6.30 -1.74
C ARG A 39 -9.82 5.61 -0.62
N GLU A 40 -10.83 4.81 -0.95
CA GLU A 40 -11.61 4.07 0.05
C GLU A 40 -10.78 2.97 0.75
N ALA A 41 -9.77 2.44 0.08
CA ALA A 41 -8.87 1.46 0.68
C ALA A 41 -8.10 2.00 1.91
N LEU A 42 -7.86 3.32 2.00
CA LEU A 42 -7.26 3.97 3.18
C LEU A 42 -8.02 3.62 4.47
N ALA A 43 -9.35 3.62 4.43
CA ALA A 43 -10.18 3.31 5.59
C ALA A 43 -9.94 1.89 6.13
N THR A 44 -9.48 0.98 5.26
CA THR A 44 -9.14 -0.40 5.62
C THR A 44 -7.67 -0.57 6.00
N ALA A 45 -6.78 0.26 5.42
CA ALA A 45 -5.33 0.19 5.55
C ALA A 45 -4.80 0.69 6.90
N ALA A 46 -5.40 1.76 7.43
CA ALA A 46 -5.02 2.35 8.72
C ALA A 46 -5.01 1.30 9.85
N ARG A 47 -5.84 0.26 9.73
CA ARG A 47 -5.93 -0.85 10.69
C ARG A 47 -4.86 -1.93 10.52
N ARG A 48 -4.18 -1.99 9.37
CA ARG A 48 -3.14 -3.00 9.07
C ARG A 48 -1.73 -2.53 9.34
N ASN A 49 -1.48 -1.21 9.31
CA ASN A 49 -0.14 -0.69 9.54
C ASN A 49 0.33 -0.93 11.00
N GLU A 50 -0.59 -0.88 11.97
CA GLU A 50 -0.28 -1.25 13.36
C GLU A 50 0.14 -2.72 13.53
N GLU A 51 -0.32 -3.62 12.65
CA GLU A 51 0.05 -5.06 12.71
C GLU A 51 1.33 -5.38 11.93
N ALA A 52 1.74 -4.55 10.97
CA ALA A 52 3.01 -4.71 10.26
C ALA A 52 4.21 -4.26 11.12
N GLU A 53 4.04 -3.21 11.94
CA GLU A 53 5.07 -2.75 12.90
C GLU A 53 5.24 -3.70 14.12
N ALA A 54 4.34 -4.67 14.30
CA ALA A 54 4.46 -5.69 15.32
C ALA A 54 5.30 -6.90 14.87
N GLN A 55 5.35 -7.18 13.56
CA GLN A 55 6.06 -8.36 13.03
C GLN A 55 7.55 -8.12 12.70
N ASP A 56 8.03 -6.87 12.76
CA ASP A 56 9.46 -6.54 12.59
C ASP A 56 10.25 -6.61 13.91
N ARG A 57 9.59 -6.84 15.06
CA ARG A 57 10.24 -6.94 16.38
C ARG A 57 10.50 -8.36 16.87
N GLU A 58 10.14 -9.39 16.12
CA GLU A 58 10.34 -10.81 16.50
C GLU A 58 11.53 -11.49 15.80
N ASP A 59 12.33 -10.78 14.99
CA ASP A 59 13.55 -11.34 14.37
C ASP A 59 14.84 -11.04 15.19
N GLU A 60 14.77 -10.23 16.25
CA GLU A 60 15.92 -9.94 17.13
C GLU A 60 16.11 -10.92 18.30
N ASP A 61 15.25 -11.95 18.47
CA ASP A 61 15.40 -12.99 19.51
C ASP A 61 16.18 -14.23 19.04
N TRP A 62 16.70 -14.25 17.80
CA TRP A 62 17.60 -15.31 17.33
C TRP A 62 18.92 -14.76 16.77
N SER A 63 19.71 -14.08 17.62
CA SER A 63 21.17 -13.92 17.43
C SER A 63 21.92 -13.87 18.76
#